data_AF-A0A1F4CJ29-F1
#
_entry.id   AF-A0A1F4CJ29-F1
#
_cell.length_a   1.000
_cell.length_b   1.000
_cell.length_c   1.000
_cell.angle_alpha   90.00
_cell.angle_beta   90.00
_cell.angle_gamma   90.00
#
_symmetry.space_group_name_H-M   'P 1'
#
loop_
_entity.id
_entity.type
_entity.pdbx_description
1 polymer ?
#
loop_
_entity_poly.entity_id
_entity_poly.type
_entity_poly.pdbx_seq_one_letter_code
_entity_poly.pdbx_strand_id
1 'polypeptide(L)'
;MWQQPSLPVIGCKDRFPVRRIFCVGRNYVEHQKEMGGDGREQPFFFCKAPHDLVAVDAGESGKLHYPPMSGNYHWETEMVALIGKGGYKIAAERANEHVWGYAVGLDMTRRDLQQQGKDKGRPWSFGKDFDEAAPCGPVTPASKLGHPSKAKLWLKVNGELRQQSDIDQMIWSVPEQIAFLTQYYTLEAGDVIFTGTPAGVGAAKLGDELVAGIDGLGELHVSVVAPR
;
A
#
# COMPACT_ATOMS: atom_id res chain seq x y z
N MET A 1 19.46 -2.27 19.77
CA MET A 1 17.98 -2.30 19.65
C MET A 1 17.61 -1.56 18.38
N TRP A 2 16.72 -2.10 17.55
CA TRP A 2 16.20 -1.40 16.38
C TRP A 2 14.98 -0.55 16.76
N GLN A 3 14.73 0.51 16.00
CA GLN A 3 13.56 1.37 16.21
C GLN A 3 12.29 0.66 15.72
N GLN A 4 11.20 0.78 16.47
CA GLN A 4 9.89 0.28 16.03
C GLN A 4 9.40 1.16 14.86
N PRO A 5 9.11 0.58 13.68
CA PRO A 5 8.54 1.31 12.57
C PRO A 5 7.20 1.95 12.95
N SER A 6 7.00 3.21 12.56
CA SER A 6 5.76 3.93 12.88
C SER A 6 5.48 5.04 11.87
N LEU A 7 4.20 5.36 11.68
CA LEU A 7 3.72 6.39 10.77
C LEU A 7 3.33 7.67 11.51
N PRO A 8 3.54 8.86 10.91
CA PRO A 8 3.04 10.09 11.48
C PRO A 8 1.52 10.14 11.41
N VAL A 9 0.91 10.90 12.31
CA VAL A 9 -0.55 11.05 12.38
C VAL A 9 -0.91 12.52 12.19
N ILE A 10 -1.83 12.79 11.26
CA ILE A 10 -2.25 14.16 10.95
C ILE A 10 -2.87 14.84 12.19
N GLY A 11 -2.24 15.95 12.58
CA GLY A 11 -2.67 16.79 13.71
C GLY A 11 -2.43 16.15 15.08
N CYS A 12 -1.52 15.18 15.18
CA CYS A 12 -1.08 14.59 16.45
C CYS A 12 0.45 14.50 16.48
N LYS A 13 1.05 14.61 17.67
CA LYS A 13 2.50 14.36 17.87
C LYS A 13 2.82 12.87 18.00
N ASP A 14 1.83 12.07 18.41
CA ASP A 14 1.97 10.63 18.53
C ASP A 14 2.03 9.99 17.14
N ARG A 15 2.70 8.83 17.07
CA ARG A 15 2.87 8.04 15.85
C ARG A 15 2.08 6.74 15.95
N PHE A 16 1.63 6.23 14.81
CA PHE A 16 0.98 4.92 14.73
C PHE A 16 2.05 3.83 14.58
N PRO A 17 2.25 2.93 15.57
CA PRO A 17 3.23 1.85 15.47
C PRO A 17 2.78 0.79 14.46
N VAL A 18 3.66 0.39 13.54
CA VAL A 18 3.37 -0.61 12.52
C VAL A 18 3.87 -1.99 12.97
N ARG A 19 2.99 -2.99 12.90
CA ARG A 19 3.22 -4.36 13.37
C ARG A 19 3.42 -5.36 12.23
N ARG A 20 2.51 -5.40 11.26
CA ARG A 20 2.60 -6.19 10.02
C ARG A 20 2.05 -5.38 8.87
N ILE A 21 2.60 -5.61 7.68
CA ILE A 21 2.12 -5.01 6.44
C ILE A 21 1.55 -6.14 5.58
N PHE A 22 0.24 -6.14 5.39
CA PHE A 22 -0.46 -6.98 4.44
C PHE A 22 -0.71 -6.20 3.15
N CYS A 23 -0.66 -6.86 2.00
CA CYS A 23 -0.90 -6.24 0.70
C CYS A 23 -1.83 -7.14 -0.13
N VAL A 24 -2.82 -6.55 -0.80
CA VAL A 24 -3.78 -7.28 -1.65
C VAL A 24 -3.37 -7.18 -3.10
N GLY A 25 -3.16 -8.32 -3.76
CA GLY A 25 -2.83 -8.33 -5.17
C GLY A 25 -4.07 -8.24 -6.07
N ARG A 26 -3.95 -7.54 -7.20
CA ARG A 26 -4.95 -7.47 -8.28
C ARG A 26 -6.35 -7.02 -7.81
N ASN A 27 -6.44 -6.02 -6.94
CA ASN A 27 -7.71 -5.63 -6.33
C ASN A 27 -8.46 -4.47 -7.04
N TYR A 28 -8.12 -4.14 -8.28
CA TYR A 28 -8.83 -3.15 -9.09
C TYR A 28 -9.21 -3.75 -10.43
N VAL A 29 -10.44 -3.51 -10.89
CA VAL A 29 -11.01 -4.14 -12.09
C VAL A 29 -10.12 -3.97 -13.32
N GLU A 30 -9.70 -2.73 -13.60
CA GLU A 30 -8.87 -2.46 -14.79
C GLU A 30 -7.45 -2.98 -14.64
N HIS A 31 -6.89 -3.00 -13.42
CA HIS A 31 -5.57 -3.59 -13.18
C HIS A 31 -5.59 -5.12 -13.33
N GLN A 32 -6.68 -5.77 -12.88
CA GLN A 32 -6.85 -7.21 -13.07
C GLN A 32 -6.91 -7.56 -14.57
N LYS A 33 -7.62 -6.76 -15.37
CA LYS A 33 -7.66 -6.90 -16.83
C LYS A 33 -6.30 -6.68 -17.48
N GLU A 34 -5.54 -5.64 -17.10
CA GLU A 34 -4.15 -5.42 -17.58
C GLU A 34 -3.24 -6.61 -17.29
N MET A 35 -3.47 -7.30 -16.16
CA MET A 35 -2.71 -8.46 -15.73
C MET A 35 -3.27 -9.81 -16.25
N GLY A 36 -4.28 -9.76 -17.14
CA GLY A 36 -4.85 -10.92 -17.84
C GLY A 36 -5.83 -11.78 -17.05
N GLY A 37 -6.45 -11.26 -15.97
CA GLY A 37 -7.47 -12.00 -15.20
C GLY A 37 -8.91 -11.76 -15.67
N ASP A 38 -9.82 -12.70 -15.35
CA ASP A 38 -11.25 -12.60 -15.62
C ASP A 38 -12.11 -12.72 -14.34
N GLY A 39 -13.15 -11.87 -14.23
CA GLY A 39 -14.14 -11.96 -13.15
C GLY A 39 -13.63 -11.66 -11.73
N ARG A 40 -14.49 -11.89 -10.72
CA ARG A 40 -14.17 -11.66 -9.31
C ARG A 40 -13.54 -12.91 -8.69
N GLU A 41 -12.22 -13.05 -8.84
CA GLU A 41 -11.46 -14.10 -8.17
C GLU A 41 -11.33 -13.84 -6.66
N GLN A 42 -11.05 -14.89 -5.88
CA GLN A 42 -10.72 -14.73 -4.46
C GLN A 42 -9.48 -13.82 -4.31
N PRO A 43 -9.47 -12.89 -3.35
CA PRO A 43 -8.32 -12.03 -3.15
C PRO A 43 -7.18 -12.88 -2.60
N PHE A 44 -5.95 -12.55 -3.00
CA PHE A 44 -4.75 -13.14 -2.42
C PHE A 44 -3.89 -12.04 -1.80
N PHE A 45 -3.17 -12.42 -0.75
CA PHE A 45 -2.38 -11.50 0.06
C PHE A 45 -0.93 -11.92 0.04
N PHE A 46 -0.05 -10.93 0.08
CA PHE A 46 1.35 -11.10 0.45
C PHE A 46 1.68 -10.12 1.58
N CYS A 47 2.88 -10.22 2.12
CA CYS A 47 3.33 -9.36 3.21
C CYS A 47 4.60 -8.61 2.80
N LYS A 48 4.81 -7.49 3.49
CA LYS A 48 6.11 -6.81 3.57
C LYS A 48 6.55 -6.78 5.03
N ALA A 49 7.85 -6.72 5.27
CA ALA A 49 8.37 -6.58 6.59
C ALA A 49 8.12 -5.15 7.11
N PRO A 50 7.75 -4.94 8.38
CA PRO A 50 7.51 -3.60 8.92
C PRO A 50 8.70 -2.65 8.80
N HIS A 51 9.93 -3.19 8.74
CA HIS A 51 11.14 -2.39 8.60
C HIS A 51 11.39 -1.87 7.18
N ASP A 52 10.64 -2.36 6.18
CA ASP A 52 10.67 -1.85 4.81
C ASP A 52 9.80 -0.59 4.63
N LEU A 53 9.10 -0.19 5.70
CA LEU A 53 8.28 1.00 5.73
C LEU A 53 9.15 2.26 5.65
N VAL A 54 8.86 3.12 4.67
CA VAL A 54 9.41 4.48 4.61
C VAL A 54 8.30 5.45 5.01
N ALA A 55 8.31 5.86 6.28
CA ALA A 55 7.36 6.83 6.80
C ALA A 55 7.73 8.25 6.35
N VAL A 56 6.83 8.93 5.66
CA VAL A 56 7.03 10.30 5.17
C VAL A 56 6.13 11.25 5.96
N ASP A 57 6.72 12.26 6.58
CA ASP A 57 5.99 13.29 7.32
C ASP A 57 5.27 14.27 6.38
N ALA A 58 4.22 14.92 6.86
CA ALA A 58 3.41 15.82 6.06
C ALA A 58 4.24 17.01 5.56
N GLY A 59 4.28 17.24 4.25
CA GLY A 59 5.06 18.33 3.64
C GLY A 59 6.54 18.03 3.45
N GLU A 60 7.00 16.82 3.78
CA GLU A 60 8.34 16.33 3.48
C GLU A 60 8.33 15.43 2.22
N SER A 61 9.52 15.19 1.66
CA SER A 61 9.72 14.20 0.60
C SER A 61 10.61 13.08 1.11
N GLY A 62 10.11 11.84 1.02
CA GLY A 62 10.87 10.64 1.34
C GLY A 62 11.93 10.35 0.27
N LYS A 63 12.99 9.62 0.65
CA LYS A 63 14.00 9.15 -0.30
C LYS A 63 13.91 7.64 -0.44
N LEU A 64 13.80 7.16 -1.67
CA LEU A 64 13.79 5.74 -2.01
C LEU A 64 15.02 5.38 -2.81
N HIS A 65 15.90 4.58 -2.23
CA HIS A 65 17.08 4.09 -2.92
C HIS A 65 16.65 3.07 -3.96
N TYR A 66 17.13 3.24 -5.19
CA TYR A 66 16.86 2.26 -6.23
C TYR A 66 17.36 0.88 -5.80
N PRO A 67 16.50 -0.17 -5.81
CA PRO A 67 16.84 -1.40 -5.14
C PRO A 67 17.86 -2.23 -5.94
N PRO A 68 18.71 -3.02 -5.27
CA PRO A 68 19.65 -3.88 -5.96
C PRO A 68 18.93 -5.03 -6.68
N MET A 69 19.63 -5.62 -7.66
CA MET A 69 19.20 -6.81 -8.39
C MET A 69 17.87 -6.65 -9.16
N SER A 70 17.52 -5.43 -9.54
CA SER A 70 16.35 -5.13 -10.36
C SER A 70 16.72 -4.18 -11.49
N GLY A 71 16.30 -4.50 -12.70
CA GLY A 71 16.28 -3.57 -13.83
C GLY A 71 14.89 -2.99 -14.09
N ASN A 72 13.87 -3.45 -13.36
CA ASN A 72 12.48 -3.08 -13.58
C ASN A 72 11.75 -2.81 -12.25
N TYR A 73 12.01 -1.63 -11.66
CA TYR A 73 11.47 -1.20 -10.38
C TYR A 73 10.17 -0.40 -10.56
N HIS A 74 9.04 -0.88 -10.07
CA HIS A 74 7.71 -0.29 -10.29
C HIS A 74 7.16 0.41 -9.05
N TRP A 75 6.39 1.47 -9.29
CA TRP A 75 5.48 2.09 -8.32
C TRP A 75 4.05 1.55 -8.52
N GLU A 76 3.30 1.50 -7.42
CA GLU A 76 1.90 1.07 -7.35
C GLU A 76 1.21 1.92 -6.27
N THR A 77 0.38 2.91 -6.62
CA THR A 77 -0.33 3.73 -5.61
C THR A 77 -1.50 3.00 -5.01
N GLU A 78 -1.60 3.05 -3.68
CA GLU A 78 -2.63 2.37 -2.92
C GLU A 78 -3.18 3.22 -1.78
N MET A 79 -4.45 2.98 -1.42
CA MET A 79 -4.94 3.32 -0.10
C MET A 79 -4.41 2.31 0.91
N VAL A 80 -4.00 2.79 2.09
CA VAL A 80 -3.55 1.96 3.20
C VAL A 80 -4.54 2.09 4.35
N ALA A 81 -5.10 0.98 4.83
CA ALA A 81 -5.97 0.93 6.00
C ALA A 81 -5.17 0.50 7.25
N LEU A 82 -5.29 1.24 8.34
CA LEU A 82 -4.55 0.99 9.58
C LEU A 82 -5.48 0.39 10.63
N ILE A 83 -5.09 -0.75 11.22
CA ILE A 83 -5.92 -1.48 12.18
C ILE A 83 -5.65 -0.99 13.61
N GLY A 84 -6.67 -0.49 14.28
CA GLY A 84 -6.58 -0.02 15.67
C GLY A 84 -7.10 -1.00 16.71
N LYS A 85 -7.91 -1.97 16.27
CA LYS A 85 -8.50 -2.99 17.13
C LYS A 85 -8.33 -4.35 16.46
N GLY A 86 -7.71 -5.28 17.17
CA GLY A 86 -7.51 -6.64 16.67
C GLY A 86 -8.81 -7.44 16.53
N GLY A 87 -8.72 -8.60 15.90
CA GLY A 87 -9.83 -9.53 15.75
C GLY A 87 -9.52 -10.71 14.84
N TYR A 88 -10.34 -11.75 14.95
CA TYR A 88 -10.28 -12.98 14.16
C TYR A 88 -11.68 -13.28 13.63
N LYS A 89 -11.79 -13.76 12.38
CA LYS A 89 -13.08 -13.98 11.69
C LYS A 89 -14.03 -12.77 11.82
N ILE A 90 -13.53 -11.60 11.49
CA ILE A 90 -14.29 -10.34 11.56
C ILE A 90 -15.32 -10.35 10.42
N ALA A 91 -16.59 -10.09 10.74
CA ALA A 91 -17.63 -9.92 9.72
C ALA A 91 -17.42 -8.59 8.97
N ALA A 92 -17.66 -8.56 7.65
CA ALA A 92 -17.40 -7.39 6.82
C ALA A 92 -18.17 -6.15 7.33
N GLU A 93 -19.40 -6.33 7.79
CA GLU A 93 -20.27 -5.26 8.31
C GLU A 93 -19.70 -4.60 9.57
N ARG A 94 -18.79 -5.29 10.26
CA ARG A 94 -18.11 -4.82 11.48
C ARG A 94 -16.67 -4.39 11.25
N ALA A 95 -16.12 -4.63 10.07
CA ALA A 95 -14.69 -4.41 9.79
C ALA A 95 -14.26 -2.95 9.99
N ASN A 96 -15.14 -1.99 9.70
CA ASN A 96 -14.85 -0.57 9.92
C ASN A 96 -14.61 -0.23 11.40
N GLU A 97 -15.22 -0.96 12.35
CA GLU A 97 -14.94 -0.79 13.79
C GLU A 97 -13.47 -1.09 14.16
N HIS A 98 -12.76 -1.79 13.28
CA HIS A 98 -11.37 -2.20 13.49
C HIS A 98 -10.36 -1.24 12.82
N VAL A 99 -10.81 -0.40 11.90
CA VAL A 99 -9.95 0.54 11.17
C VAL A 99 -9.80 1.82 11.97
N TRP A 100 -8.55 2.14 12.32
CA TRP A 100 -8.18 3.35 13.04
C TRP A 100 -8.07 4.58 12.14
N GLY A 101 -7.60 4.39 10.91
CA GLY A 101 -7.36 5.46 9.97
C GLY A 101 -6.85 4.96 8.62
N TYR A 102 -6.56 5.90 7.76
CA TYR A 102 -6.15 5.66 6.38
C TYR A 102 -4.96 6.53 6.00
N ALA A 103 -4.14 6.06 5.05
CA ALA A 103 -3.03 6.81 4.49
C ALA A 103 -2.89 6.54 2.99
N VAL A 104 -2.08 7.35 2.32
CA VAL A 104 -1.58 7.08 0.97
C VAL A 104 -0.30 6.26 1.08
N GLY A 105 -0.17 5.20 0.28
CA GLY A 105 1.04 4.37 0.24
C GLY A 105 1.43 4.00 -1.18
N LEU A 106 2.67 3.52 -1.31
CA LEU A 106 3.20 2.93 -2.52
C LEU A 106 3.61 1.47 -2.26
N ASP A 107 3.11 0.55 -3.06
CA ASP A 107 3.62 -0.83 -3.10
C ASP A 107 4.75 -0.93 -4.14
N MET A 108 5.96 -0.59 -3.71
CA MET A 108 7.11 -0.63 -4.58
C MET A 108 7.50 -2.08 -4.90
N THR A 109 7.85 -2.34 -6.16
CA THR A 109 7.98 -3.71 -6.66
C THR A 109 9.18 -3.89 -7.58
N ARG A 110 10.04 -4.88 -7.32
CA ARG A 110 11.02 -5.37 -8.30
C ARG A 110 10.30 -6.30 -9.27
N ARG A 111 9.74 -5.73 -10.34
CA ARG A 111 8.76 -6.42 -11.22
C ARG A 111 9.36 -7.62 -11.93
N ASP A 112 10.60 -7.50 -12.38
CA ASP A 112 11.37 -8.59 -12.96
C ASP A 112 11.51 -9.78 -12.00
N LEU A 113 11.88 -9.56 -10.74
CA LEU A 113 11.98 -10.61 -9.73
C LEU A 113 10.62 -11.18 -9.34
N GLN A 114 9.58 -10.34 -9.26
CA GLN A 114 8.21 -10.80 -9.04
C GLN A 114 7.75 -11.75 -10.16
N GLN A 115 8.02 -11.39 -11.42
CA GLN A 115 7.63 -12.21 -12.57
C GLN A 115 8.40 -13.54 -12.58
N GLN A 116 9.71 -13.52 -12.31
CA GLN A 116 10.50 -14.75 -12.17
C GLN A 116 9.98 -15.67 -11.07
N GLY A 117 9.47 -15.10 -9.97
CA GLY A 117 8.79 -15.84 -8.91
C GLY A 117 7.52 -16.52 -9.41
N LYS A 118 6.64 -15.76 -10.09
CA LYS A 118 5.40 -16.27 -10.69
C LYS A 118 5.65 -17.41 -11.68
N ASP A 119 6.56 -17.22 -12.64
CA ASP A 119 6.84 -18.18 -13.71
C ASP A 119 7.34 -19.53 -13.16
N LYS A 120 7.99 -19.52 -12.00
CA LYS A 120 8.55 -20.71 -11.34
C LYS A 120 7.69 -21.22 -10.18
N GLY A 121 6.51 -20.63 -9.93
CA GLY A 121 5.66 -20.98 -8.78
C GLY A 121 6.34 -20.76 -7.43
N ARG A 122 7.25 -19.78 -7.32
CA ARG A 122 8.01 -19.45 -6.11
C ARG A 122 7.39 -18.27 -5.34
N PRO A 123 7.71 -18.10 -4.05
CA PRO A 123 7.29 -16.94 -3.27
C PRO A 123 7.73 -15.61 -3.90
N TRP A 124 6.96 -14.55 -3.64
CA TRP A 124 7.18 -13.22 -4.22
C TRP A 124 8.10 -12.33 -3.39
N SER A 125 8.72 -12.84 -2.32
CA SER A 125 9.50 -12.02 -1.36
C SER A 125 10.54 -11.16 -2.06
N PHE A 126 11.33 -11.70 -3.00
CA PHE A 126 12.29 -10.87 -3.73
C PHE A 126 11.65 -9.82 -4.65
N GLY A 127 10.39 -9.99 -5.06
CA GLY A 127 9.67 -8.97 -5.82
C GLY A 127 8.99 -7.90 -4.97
N LYS A 128 8.53 -8.24 -3.75
CA LYS A 128 7.61 -7.41 -2.95
C LYS A 128 8.10 -7.05 -1.54
N ASP A 129 8.95 -7.86 -0.93
CA ASP A 129 9.41 -7.77 0.47
C ASP A 129 10.92 -7.48 0.49
N PHE A 130 11.27 -6.19 0.43
CA PHE A 130 12.66 -5.71 0.32
C PHE A 130 12.78 -4.32 0.93
N ASP A 131 14.01 -3.91 1.26
CA ASP A 131 14.30 -2.62 1.87
C ASP A 131 13.59 -1.46 1.14
N GLU A 132 12.91 -0.61 1.92
CA GLU A 132 12.20 0.59 1.44
C GLU A 132 11.01 0.31 0.49
N ALA A 133 10.49 -0.93 0.45
CA ALA A 133 9.43 -1.32 -0.46
C ALA A 133 8.02 -0.79 -0.09
N ALA A 134 7.83 -0.14 1.06
CA ALA A 134 6.55 0.37 1.52
C ALA A 134 6.59 1.85 1.96
N PRO A 135 6.79 2.81 1.03
CA PRO A 135 6.61 4.22 1.33
C PRO A 135 5.17 4.53 1.71
N CYS A 136 4.97 5.29 2.79
CA CYS A 136 3.63 5.61 3.27
C CYS A 136 3.62 6.97 3.96
N GLY A 137 2.59 7.76 3.63
CA GLY A 137 2.40 9.10 4.16
C GLY A 137 1.75 9.13 5.54
N PRO A 138 1.40 10.32 6.02
CA PRO A 138 0.75 10.49 7.30
C PRO A 138 -0.64 9.85 7.35
N VAL A 139 -0.98 9.34 8.53
CA VAL A 139 -2.28 8.72 8.79
C VAL A 139 -3.32 9.78 9.08
N THR A 140 -4.43 9.71 8.38
CA THR A 140 -5.67 10.42 8.68
C THR A 140 -6.58 9.52 9.52
N PRO A 141 -6.86 9.86 10.79
CA PRO A 141 -7.75 9.06 11.63
C PRO A 141 -9.17 8.94 11.05
N ALA A 142 -9.75 7.76 11.14
CA ALA A 142 -11.13 7.50 10.72
C ALA A 142 -12.15 8.32 11.55
N SER A 143 -11.79 8.73 12.77
CA SER A 143 -12.61 9.66 13.55
C SER A 143 -12.74 11.06 12.93
N LYS A 144 -11.84 11.43 12.00
CA LYS A 144 -11.89 12.71 11.27
C LYS A 144 -12.55 12.59 9.90
N LEU A 145 -12.21 11.54 9.15
CA LEU A 145 -12.66 11.35 7.74
C LEU A 145 -13.86 10.41 7.60
N GLY A 146 -14.17 9.61 8.62
CA GLY A 146 -15.03 8.45 8.49
C GLY A 146 -14.33 7.30 7.75
N HIS A 147 -15.14 6.45 7.10
CA HIS A 147 -14.68 5.32 6.29
C HIS A 147 -15.06 5.58 4.83
N PRO A 148 -14.18 6.20 4.02
CA PRO A 148 -14.53 6.60 2.68
C PRO A 148 -14.77 5.38 1.80
N SER A 149 -15.91 5.37 1.09
CA SER A 149 -16.23 4.37 0.07
C SER A 149 -15.99 4.88 -1.36
N LYS A 150 -15.61 6.16 -1.51
CA LYS A 150 -15.35 6.84 -2.77
C LYS A 150 -14.38 7.99 -2.52
N ALA A 151 -13.31 8.07 -3.32
CA ALA A 151 -12.26 9.07 -3.25
C ALA A 151 -11.33 8.87 -4.45
N LYS A 152 -10.97 9.95 -5.16
CA LYS A 152 -10.03 9.84 -6.28
C LYS A 152 -8.66 9.45 -5.76
N LEU A 153 -8.02 8.51 -6.44
CA LEU A 153 -6.66 8.05 -6.20
C LEU A 153 -5.83 8.31 -7.47
N TRP A 154 -4.62 8.85 -7.31
CA TRP A 154 -3.77 9.19 -8.44
C TRP A 154 -2.27 9.12 -8.11
N LEU A 155 -1.45 9.02 -9.16
CA LEU A 155 0.00 9.13 -9.10
C LEU A 155 0.54 9.96 -10.26
N LYS A 156 1.48 10.86 -9.96
CA LYS A 156 2.29 11.58 -10.93
C LYS A 156 3.76 11.16 -10.82
N VAL A 157 4.43 11.11 -11.97
CA VAL A 157 5.88 10.94 -12.08
C VAL A 157 6.43 12.19 -12.76
N ASN A 158 7.31 12.93 -12.10
CA ASN A 158 7.87 14.19 -12.61
C ASN A 158 6.79 15.17 -13.09
N GLY A 159 5.67 15.23 -12.37
CA GLY A 159 4.50 16.07 -12.69
C GLY A 159 3.53 15.48 -13.72
N GLU A 160 3.89 14.42 -14.43
CA GLU A 160 3.01 13.76 -15.41
C GLU A 160 2.12 12.71 -14.74
N LEU A 161 0.81 12.79 -14.95
CA LEU A 161 -0.15 11.82 -14.42
C LEU A 161 0.07 10.44 -15.05
N ARG A 162 0.21 9.41 -14.21
CA ARG A 162 0.42 8.02 -14.64
C ARG A 162 -0.62 7.03 -14.15
N GLN A 163 -1.12 7.19 -12.92
CA GLN A 163 -2.27 6.44 -12.41
C GLN A 163 -3.40 7.40 -12.05
N GLN A 164 -4.63 6.98 -12.34
CA GLN A 164 -5.84 7.68 -11.90
C GLN A 164 -6.99 6.67 -11.78
N SER A 165 -7.69 6.68 -10.65
CA SER A 165 -8.87 5.87 -10.40
C SER A 165 -9.70 6.46 -9.26
N ASP A 166 -10.64 5.68 -8.74
CA ASP A 166 -11.39 5.95 -7.52
C ASP A 166 -11.33 4.70 -6.63
N ILE A 167 -11.27 4.85 -5.32
CA ILE A 167 -11.26 3.70 -4.39
C ILE A 167 -12.54 2.86 -4.48
N ASP A 168 -13.63 3.39 -5.05
CA ASP A 168 -14.86 2.62 -5.32
C ASP A 168 -14.69 1.57 -6.43
N GLN A 169 -13.56 1.58 -7.15
CA GLN A 169 -13.21 0.59 -8.18
C GLN A 169 -12.49 -0.65 -7.63
N MET A 170 -12.32 -0.74 -6.30
CA MET A 170 -11.80 -1.95 -5.67
C MET A 170 -12.74 -3.14 -5.92
N ILE A 171 -12.18 -4.29 -6.29
CA ILE A 171 -12.95 -5.55 -6.46
C ILE A 171 -13.42 -6.07 -5.10
N TRP A 172 -12.56 -5.95 -4.09
CA TRP A 172 -12.84 -6.23 -2.70
C TRP A 172 -12.62 -4.96 -1.90
N SER A 173 -13.69 -4.42 -1.32
CA SER A 173 -13.62 -3.23 -0.45
C SER A 173 -12.78 -3.51 0.80
N VAL A 174 -12.30 -2.45 1.49
CA VAL A 174 -11.53 -2.60 2.74
C VAL A 174 -12.24 -3.51 3.76
N PRO A 175 -13.56 -3.36 4.02
CA PRO A 175 -14.29 -4.28 4.89
C PRO A 175 -14.20 -5.76 4.46
N GLU A 176 -14.35 -6.04 3.17
CA GLU A 176 -14.30 -7.40 2.64
C GLU A 176 -12.88 -7.98 2.67
N GLN A 177 -11.86 -7.15 2.43
CA GLN A 177 -10.45 -7.55 2.57
C GLN A 177 -10.15 -7.97 4.01
N ILE A 178 -10.57 -7.19 5.00
CA ILE A 178 -10.42 -7.52 6.43
C ILE A 178 -11.16 -8.81 6.76
N ALA A 179 -12.41 -8.94 6.32
CA ALA A 179 -13.21 -10.14 6.58
C ALA A 179 -12.59 -11.40 5.98
N PHE A 180 -12.04 -11.31 4.76
CA PHE A 180 -11.32 -12.41 4.13
C PHE A 180 -10.01 -12.73 4.85
N LEU A 181 -9.15 -11.72 5.05
CA LEU A 181 -7.83 -11.89 5.66
C LEU A 181 -7.93 -12.49 7.06
N THR A 182 -8.95 -12.10 7.82
CA THR A 182 -9.14 -12.57 9.21
C THR A 182 -9.62 -14.02 9.33
N GLN A 183 -9.90 -14.70 8.21
CA GLN A 183 -10.08 -16.16 8.19
C GLN A 183 -8.74 -16.88 8.36
N TYR A 184 -7.64 -16.27 7.92
CA TYR A 184 -6.29 -16.83 7.90
C TYR A 184 -5.40 -16.26 9.01
N TYR A 185 -5.59 -14.98 9.37
CA TYR A 185 -4.79 -14.29 10.37
C TYR A 185 -5.66 -13.72 11.49
N THR A 186 -5.14 -13.68 12.71
CA THR A 186 -5.66 -12.73 13.70
C THR A 186 -5.01 -11.38 13.43
N LEU A 187 -5.84 -10.37 13.14
CA LEU A 187 -5.37 -8.99 13.05
C LEU A 187 -5.14 -8.45 14.45
N GLU A 188 -4.12 -7.62 14.58
CA GLU A 188 -3.78 -6.91 15.82
C GLU A 188 -3.75 -5.40 15.57
N ALA A 189 -3.85 -4.63 16.64
CA ALA A 189 -3.57 -3.20 16.56
C ALA A 189 -2.13 -2.97 16.05
N GLY A 190 -1.99 -2.07 15.08
CA GLY A 190 -0.72 -1.81 14.40
C GLY A 190 -0.55 -2.55 13.07
N ASP A 191 -1.39 -3.55 12.76
CA ASP A 191 -1.39 -4.13 11.42
C ASP A 191 -1.89 -3.11 10.39
N VAL A 192 -1.32 -3.11 9.20
CA VAL A 192 -1.72 -2.24 8.09
C VAL A 192 -1.99 -3.05 6.82
N ILE A 193 -2.93 -2.58 6.00
CA ILE A 193 -3.37 -3.27 4.79
C ILE A 193 -3.25 -2.31 3.60
N PHE A 194 -2.33 -2.63 2.70
CA PHE A 194 -2.21 -2.07 1.36
C PHE A 194 -3.27 -2.73 0.48
N THR A 195 -4.21 -1.91 0.00
CA THR A 195 -5.52 -2.36 -0.49
C THR A 195 -5.56 -2.72 -1.99
N GLY A 196 -4.41 -2.69 -2.65
CA GLY A 196 -4.25 -2.88 -4.09
C GLY A 196 -4.13 -1.57 -4.85
N THR A 197 -3.66 -1.67 -6.09
CA THR A 197 -3.40 -0.54 -7.00
C THR A 197 -4.27 -0.58 -8.25
N PRO A 198 -4.67 0.58 -8.82
CA PRO A 198 -5.35 0.63 -10.10
C PRO A 198 -4.41 0.40 -11.29
N ALA A 199 -4.99 0.37 -12.48
CA ALA A 199 -4.25 0.26 -13.74
C ALA A 199 -3.19 1.36 -13.94
N GLY A 200 -2.29 1.15 -14.89
CA GLY A 200 -1.26 2.12 -15.25
C GLY A 200 0.00 2.05 -14.38
N VAL A 201 0.30 0.91 -13.77
CA VAL A 201 1.57 0.68 -13.05
C VAL A 201 2.77 0.87 -14.00
N GLY A 202 3.88 1.41 -13.49
CA GLY A 202 5.01 1.76 -14.35
C GLY A 202 6.35 1.72 -13.63
N ALA A 203 7.42 1.71 -14.41
CA ALA A 203 8.78 1.67 -13.90
C ALA A 203 9.26 3.06 -13.46
N ALA A 204 9.83 3.12 -12.26
CA ALA A 204 10.56 4.24 -11.73
C ALA A 204 12.02 4.23 -12.22
N LYS A 205 12.60 5.41 -12.35
CA LYS A 205 14.00 5.64 -12.72
C LYS A 205 14.72 6.43 -11.63
N LEU A 206 16.04 6.34 -11.62
CA LEU A 206 16.86 7.22 -10.80
C LEU A 206 16.55 8.69 -11.13
N GLY A 207 16.30 9.48 -10.09
CA GLY A 207 15.94 10.89 -10.18
C GLY A 207 14.45 11.17 -10.37
N ASP A 208 13.59 10.15 -10.47
CA ASP A 208 12.14 10.37 -10.57
C ASP A 208 11.58 10.91 -9.24
N GLU A 209 10.73 11.93 -9.35
CA GLU A 209 9.86 12.41 -8.29
C GLU A 209 8.48 11.77 -8.44
N LEU A 210 8.05 11.01 -7.44
CA LEU A 210 6.74 10.37 -7.38
C LEU A 210 5.86 11.14 -6.39
N VAL A 211 4.69 11.55 -6.87
CA VAL A 211 3.66 12.18 -6.03
C VAL A 211 2.38 11.39 -6.16
N ALA A 212 1.97 10.77 -5.07
CA ALA A 212 0.72 10.01 -4.97
C ALA A 212 -0.27 10.75 -4.08
N GLY A 213 -1.57 10.66 -4.39
CA GLY A 213 -2.59 11.34 -3.60
C GLY A 213 -3.91 10.60 -3.61
N ILE A 214 -4.66 10.78 -2.51
CA ILE A 214 -6.04 10.34 -2.39
C ILE A 214 -6.87 11.49 -1.81
N ASP A 215 -8.00 11.81 -2.42
CA ASP A 215 -8.89 12.87 -1.94
C ASP A 215 -9.23 12.64 -0.45
N GLY A 216 -8.95 13.64 0.40
CA GLY A 216 -9.17 13.59 1.85
C GLY A 216 -8.03 12.97 2.68
N LEU A 217 -7.02 12.33 2.05
CA LEU A 217 -5.86 11.74 2.74
C LEU A 217 -4.55 12.51 2.51
N GLY A 218 -4.56 13.53 1.66
CA GLY A 218 -3.37 14.33 1.32
C GLY A 218 -2.50 13.65 0.27
N GLU A 219 -1.22 14.00 0.27
CA GLU A 219 -0.24 13.55 -0.72
C GLU A 219 0.97 12.87 -0.05
N LEU A 220 1.54 11.91 -0.75
CA LEU A 220 2.82 11.26 -0.46
C LEU A 220 3.82 11.65 -1.54
N HIS A 221 4.93 12.26 -1.12
CA HIS A 221 6.02 12.70 -1.98
C HIS A 221 7.25 11.83 -1.72
N VAL A 222 7.83 11.25 -2.77
CA VAL A 222 9.07 10.49 -2.68
C VAL A 222 9.96 10.70 -3.90
N SER A 223 11.26 10.76 -3.68
CA SER A 223 12.28 10.88 -4.72
C SER A 223 13.08 9.59 -4.84
N VAL A 224 13.27 9.08 -6.06
CA VAL A 224 14.09 7.89 -6.31
C VAL A 224 15.55 8.29 -6.41
N VAL A 225 16.36 7.85 -5.44
CA VAL A 225 17.78 8.21 -5.32
C VAL A 225 18.70 7.05 -5.67
N ALA A 226 20.00 7.35 -5.77
CA ALA A 226 21.04 6.34 -6.03
C ALA A 226 20.94 5.16 -5.04
N PRO A 227 21.35 3.95 -5.45
CA PRO A 227 21.45 2.81 -4.53
C PRO A 227 22.32 3.14 -3.31
N ARG A 228 22.08 2.44 -2.20
CA ARG A 228 22.89 2.52 -0.97
C ARG A 228 24.30 1.98 -1.17
#